data_AF-A0A916MRI1-F1
#
_entry.id   AF-A0A916MRI1-F1
#
_cell.length_a   1.000
_cell.length_b   1.000
_cell.length_c   1.000
_cell.angle_alpha   90.00
_cell.angle_beta   90.00
_cell.angle_gamma   90.00
#
_symmetry.space_group_name_H-M   'P 1'
#
loop_
_entity.id
_entity.type
_entity.pdbx_description
1 polymer ?
#
loop_
_entity_poly.entity_id
_entity_poly.type
_entity_poly.pdbx_seq_one_letter_code
_entity_poly.pdbx_strand_id
1 'polypeptide(L)'
;MRRLILDGHYGQRVEIDLCAPCHLVWFDAIESVRLTGTGMLSLLGEMAQAQREPHQLLKPDARCVRCAGRLKTVHNRSRWGATLQLECLRAHGAYQTFAQFLSEKGFVRPLSSADRAGLLRREQGLHCLNCGAAMGAQDQRCSYCHSSPGMIDVARLARALDPDGATEAHAVHSTAARHAALQCLACGAPLPPGQAVQCDHCGATLAVGQLSQAHAAVSVLEAALRAHAQSPAPHVRARRLAQLEGDLPRRRDWARQMEAESRGAASEPDDRAFWDDLRERPRSVAAAAGLLLFIWWLFWG
;
A
#
# COMPACT_ATOMS: atom_id res chain seq x y z
N MET A 1 19.47 -13.04 5.17
CA MET A 1 18.49 -12.15 4.52
C MET A 1 19.16 -11.48 3.34
N ARG A 2 18.51 -11.42 2.20
CA ARG A 2 18.94 -10.64 1.04
C ARG A 2 18.21 -9.31 1.06
N ARG A 3 18.93 -8.21 0.87
CA ARG A 3 18.35 -6.88 0.77
C ARG A 3 17.94 -6.61 -0.67
N LEU A 4 16.69 -6.24 -0.87
CA LEU A 4 16.10 -5.80 -2.12
C LEU A 4 15.99 -4.28 -2.09
N ILE A 5 16.27 -3.63 -3.22
CA ILE A 5 16.01 -2.20 -3.39
C ILE A 5 14.90 -2.08 -4.43
N LEU A 6 13.74 -1.58 -4.02
CA LEU A 6 12.52 -1.56 -4.82
C LEU A 6 11.98 -0.13 -4.98
N ASP A 7 11.10 0.08 -5.95
CA ASP A 7 10.52 1.39 -6.23
C ASP A 7 9.52 1.83 -5.16
N GLY A 8 9.75 3.00 -4.59
CA GLY A 8 8.87 3.67 -3.64
C GLY A 8 8.15 4.86 -4.23
N HIS A 9 7.13 5.34 -3.52
CA HIS A 9 6.36 6.51 -3.93
C HIS A 9 7.26 7.75 -4.02
N TYR A 10 6.88 8.69 -4.89
CA TYR A 10 7.59 9.96 -5.09
C TYR A 10 9.05 9.79 -5.56
N GLY A 11 9.32 8.78 -6.38
CA GLY A 11 10.66 8.50 -6.92
C GLY A 11 11.67 7.99 -5.88
N GLN A 12 11.20 7.66 -4.68
CA GLN A 12 12.04 7.13 -3.62
C GLN A 12 12.37 5.65 -3.86
N ARG A 13 13.38 5.14 -3.15
CA ARG A 13 13.70 3.71 -3.10
C ARG A 13 13.37 3.16 -1.72
N VAL A 14 12.92 1.91 -1.66
CA VAL A 14 12.57 1.19 -0.43
C VAL A 14 13.48 -0.02 -0.32
N GLU A 15 14.18 -0.14 0.81
CA GLU A 15 14.97 -1.33 1.12
C GLU A 15 14.07 -2.35 1.82
N ILE A 16 14.02 -3.59 1.32
CA ILE A 16 13.22 -4.67 1.93
C ILE A 16 14.10 -5.90 2.07
N ASP A 17 14.09 -6.51 3.24
CA ASP A 17 14.84 -7.74 3.47
C ASP A 17 13.96 -8.96 3.19
N LEU A 18 14.44 -9.85 2.33
CA LEU A 18 13.77 -11.10 1.97
C LEU A 18 14.63 -12.31 2.40
N CYS A 19 14.03 -13.30 3.05
CA CYS A 19 14.61 -14.63 3.21
C CYS A 19 14.04 -15.55 2.13
N ALA A 20 14.87 -15.90 1.14
CA ALA A 20 14.46 -16.81 0.08
C ALA A 20 14.14 -18.21 0.64
N PRO A 21 15.03 -18.92 1.36
CA PRO A 21 14.70 -20.24 1.88
C PRO A 21 13.56 -20.22 2.91
N CYS A 22 13.41 -19.14 3.69
CA CYS A 22 12.35 -19.05 4.70
C CYS A 22 10.98 -18.65 4.13
N HIS A 23 10.90 -18.17 2.89
CA HIS A 23 9.73 -17.48 2.32
C HIS A 23 9.16 -16.39 3.25
N LEU A 24 10.06 -15.57 3.79
CA LEU A 24 9.73 -14.45 4.67
C LEU A 24 10.17 -13.13 4.06
N VAL A 25 9.38 -12.10 4.31
CA VAL A 25 9.76 -10.69 4.13
C VAL A 25 9.84 -10.02 5.50
N TRP A 26 10.77 -9.10 5.63
CA TRP A 26 10.89 -8.21 6.77
C TRP A 26 10.60 -6.78 6.31
N PHE A 27 9.66 -6.14 7.00
CA PHE A 27 9.33 -4.74 6.83
C PHE A 27 9.54 -3.98 8.12
N ASP A 28 10.08 -2.77 8.04
CA ASP A 28 9.93 -1.76 9.07
C ASP A 28 8.49 -1.20 9.12
N ALA A 29 8.25 -0.15 9.91
CA ALA A 29 6.92 0.43 10.10
C ALA A 29 6.32 1.10 8.85
N ILE A 30 7.13 1.48 7.85
CA ILE A 30 6.69 2.31 6.72
C ILE A 30 7.06 1.73 5.34
N GLU A 31 8.03 0.82 5.25
CA GLU A 31 8.52 0.23 4.00
C GLU A 31 7.37 -0.38 3.17
N SER A 32 6.47 -1.13 3.79
CA SER A 32 5.37 -1.80 3.08
C SER A 32 4.31 -0.83 2.50
N VAL A 33 4.20 0.37 3.07
CA VAL A 33 3.27 1.43 2.63
C VAL A 33 3.93 2.34 1.60
N ARG A 34 5.26 2.42 1.60
CA ARG A 34 6.01 3.25 0.65
C ARG A 34 6.16 2.62 -0.72
N LEU A 35 5.90 1.33 -0.89
CA LEU A 35 6.01 0.63 -2.17
C LEU A 35 5.03 1.14 -3.22
N THR A 36 5.53 1.45 -4.41
CA THR A 36 4.70 1.70 -5.59
C THR A 36 4.15 0.42 -6.19
N GLY A 37 3.26 0.56 -7.17
CA GLY A 37 2.86 -0.54 -8.05
C GLY A 37 4.02 -1.29 -8.68
N THR A 38 5.01 -0.59 -9.24
CA THR A 38 6.20 -1.24 -9.84
C THR A 38 7.08 -1.91 -8.79
N GLY A 39 7.22 -1.30 -7.61
CA GLY A 39 7.93 -1.87 -6.47
C GLY A 39 7.27 -3.15 -5.94
N MET A 40 5.94 -3.13 -5.79
CA MET A 40 5.15 -4.30 -5.40
C MET A 40 5.21 -5.40 -6.46
N LEU A 41 5.12 -5.07 -7.75
CA LEU A 41 5.25 -6.03 -8.84
C LEU A 41 6.64 -6.70 -8.81
N SER A 42 7.69 -5.92 -8.61
CA SER A 42 9.06 -6.43 -8.47
C SER A 42 9.20 -7.35 -7.25
N LEU A 43 8.62 -6.96 -6.11
CA LEU A 43 8.61 -7.80 -4.91
C LEU A 43 7.92 -9.15 -5.15
N LEU A 44 6.78 -9.16 -5.84
CA LEU A 44 6.09 -10.39 -6.23
C LEU A 44 6.96 -11.30 -7.09
N GLY A 45 7.72 -10.71 -8.02
CA GLY A 45 8.70 -11.43 -8.84
C GLY A 45 9.78 -12.09 -7.99
N GLU A 46 10.36 -11.35 -7.04
CA GLU A 46 11.37 -11.85 -6.10
C GLU A 46 10.84 -12.97 -5.20
N MET A 47 9.60 -12.83 -4.70
CA MET A 47 8.93 -13.86 -3.90
C MET A 47 8.64 -15.12 -4.75
N ALA A 48 8.20 -14.96 -6.00
CA ALA A 48 7.95 -16.07 -6.91
C ALA A 48 9.24 -16.82 -7.29
N GLN A 49 10.37 -16.10 -7.41
CA GLN A 49 11.68 -16.69 -7.61
C GLN A 49 12.14 -17.46 -6.36
N ALA A 50 11.98 -16.87 -5.18
CA ALA A 50 12.32 -17.50 -3.91
C ALA A 50 11.57 -18.84 -3.70
N GLN A 51 10.32 -18.94 -4.15
CA GLN A 51 9.53 -20.19 -4.08
C GLN A 51 10.06 -21.36 -4.92
N ARG A 52 11.09 -21.14 -5.76
CA ARG A 52 11.79 -22.24 -6.42
C ARG A 52 12.84 -22.89 -5.53
N GLU A 53 13.23 -22.22 -4.45
CA GLU A 53 14.15 -22.77 -3.45
C GLU A 53 13.37 -23.66 -2.47
N PRO A 54 14.00 -24.72 -1.91
CA PRO A 54 13.37 -25.53 -0.88
C PRO A 54 13.03 -24.68 0.35
N HIS A 55 11.75 -24.68 0.72
CA HIS A 55 11.27 -23.94 1.89
C HIS A 55 11.89 -24.50 3.18
N GLN A 56 12.30 -23.61 4.08
CA GLN A 56 12.80 -23.91 5.41
C GLN A 56 11.91 -23.25 6.44
N LEU A 57 11.42 -24.03 7.41
CA LEU A 57 10.61 -23.50 8.50
C LEU A 57 11.42 -22.51 9.33
N LEU A 58 10.79 -21.40 9.71
CA LEU A 58 11.39 -20.44 10.60
C LEU A 58 11.67 -21.10 11.95
N LYS A 59 12.91 -20.97 12.43
CA LYS A 59 13.29 -21.52 13.73
C LYS A 59 12.50 -20.84 14.87
N PRO A 60 12.08 -21.59 15.91
CA PRO A 60 11.34 -21.01 17.04
C PRO A 60 12.10 -19.89 17.78
N ASP A 61 13.42 -19.87 17.70
CA ASP A 61 14.30 -18.89 18.32
C ASP A 61 14.66 -17.71 17.41
N ALA A 62 13.93 -17.54 16.30
CA ALA A 62 14.14 -16.46 15.34
C ALA A 62 14.28 -15.09 16.03
N ARG A 63 15.24 -14.30 15.54
CA ARG A 63 15.61 -13.00 16.10
C ARG A 63 15.41 -11.89 15.09
N CYS A 64 15.24 -10.69 15.61
CA CYS A 64 15.20 -9.47 14.80
C CYS A 64 16.49 -9.33 13.97
N VAL A 65 16.36 -9.07 12.67
CA VAL A 65 17.50 -8.89 11.74
C VAL A 65 18.35 -7.65 12.06
N ARG A 66 17.80 -6.69 12.79
CA ARG A 66 18.47 -5.42 13.14
C ARG A 66 19.18 -5.48 14.49
N CYS A 67 18.55 -6.05 15.52
CA CYS A 67 19.07 -5.98 16.89
C CYS A 67 19.31 -7.34 17.56
N ALA A 68 19.09 -8.45 16.85
CA ALA A 68 19.12 -9.81 17.39
C ALA A 68 18.18 -10.06 18.60
N GLY A 69 17.25 -9.13 18.87
CA GLY A 69 16.29 -9.22 19.96
C GLY A 69 15.21 -10.26 19.74
N ARG A 70 14.45 -10.56 20.81
CA ARG A 70 13.27 -11.44 20.76
C ARG A 70 12.17 -10.83 19.89
N LEU A 71 11.38 -11.71 19.30
CA LEU A 71 10.20 -11.37 18.52
C LEU A 71 8.95 -11.75 19.31
N LYS A 72 7.86 -11.00 19.10
CA LYS A 72 6.53 -11.33 19.61
C LYS A 72 5.59 -11.61 18.45
N THR A 73 4.71 -12.59 18.62
CA THR A 73 3.60 -12.79 17.67
C THR A 73 2.57 -11.70 17.86
N VAL A 74 2.24 -10.99 16.78
CA VAL A 74 1.22 -9.96 16.74
C VAL A 74 0.14 -10.36 15.75
N HIS A 75 -1.11 -10.17 16.18
CA HIS A 75 -2.29 -10.39 15.36
C HIS A 75 -2.70 -9.05 14.78
N ASN A 76 -2.61 -8.92 13.46
CA ASN A 76 -3.01 -7.72 12.74
C ASN A 76 -4.42 -7.94 12.15
N ARG A 77 -5.22 -6.88 12.08
CA ARG A 77 -6.54 -6.89 11.44
C ARG A 77 -6.58 -5.76 10.44
N SER A 78 -6.65 -6.13 9.17
CA SER A 78 -6.89 -5.19 8.08
C SER A 78 -8.36 -5.23 7.67
N ARG A 79 -8.76 -4.36 6.74
CA ARG A 79 -10.09 -4.41 6.12
C ARG A 79 -10.36 -5.73 5.38
N TRP A 80 -9.33 -6.52 5.12
CA TRP A 80 -9.41 -7.78 4.37
C TRP A 80 -9.38 -9.02 5.27
N GLY A 81 -9.14 -8.86 6.58
CA GLY A 81 -9.18 -9.96 7.54
C GLY A 81 -8.05 -9.91 8.58
N ALA A 82 -7.96 -10.99 9.34
CA ALA A 82 -6.91 -11.17 10.34
C ALA A 82 -5.65 -11.79 9.71
N THR A 83 -4.49 -11.29 10.12
CA THR A 83 -3.17 -11.81 9.75
C THR A 83 -2.28 -11.89 10.99
N LEU A 84 -1.13 -12.55 10.85
CA LEU A 84 -0.15 -12.73 11.90
C LEU A 84 1.21 -12.23 11.42
N GLN A 85 2.01 -11.71 12.33
CA GLN A 85 3.40 -11.32 12.08
C GLN A 85 4.26 -11.48 13.32
N LEU A 86 5.58 -11.55 13.14
CA LEU A 86 6.54 -11.61 14.25
C LEU A 86 7.28 -10.28 14.37
N GLU A 87 6.85 -9.44 15.31
CA GLU A 87 7.40 -8.10 15.50
C GLU A 87 8.61 -8.08 16.44
N CYS A 88 9.57 -7.22 16.15
CA CYS A 88 10.61 -6.87 17.10
C CYS A 88 10.04 -6.13 18.30
N LEU A 89 10.41 -6.55 19.52
CA LEU A 89 10.06 -5.82 20.75
C LEU A 89 10.59 -4.37 20.79
N ARG A 90 11.58 -4.03 19.96
CA ARG A 90 12.14 -2.68 19.81
C ARG A 90 11.59 -1.92 18.61
N ALA A 91 10.50 -2.41 17.99
CA ALA A 91 9.83 -1.77 16.85
C ALA A 91 10.70 -1.53 15.60
N HIS A 92 11.76 -2.33 15.38
CA HIS A 92 12.55 -2.27 14.15
C HIS A 92 11.85 -2.83 12.91
N GLY A 93 10.71 -3.50 13.08
CA GLY A 93 10.00 -4.18 12.00
C GLY A 93 9.42 -5.53 12.39
N ALA A 94 8.91 -6.24 11.40
CA ALA A 94 8.22 -7.51 11.56
C ALA A 94 8.56 -8.49 10.44
N TYR A 95 8.65 -9.78 10.78
CA TYR A 95 8.60 -10.85 9.77
C TYR A 95 7.16 -11.16 9.41
N GLN A 96 6.94 -11.37 8.12
CA GLN A 96 5.72 -11.92 7.56
C GLN A 96 6.08 -13.01 6.57
N THR A 97 5.31 -14.10 6.57
CA THR A 97 5.37 -15.05 5.45
C THR A 97 4.81 -14.41 4.19
N PHE A 98 5.18 -14.92 3.02
CA PHE A 98 4.66 -14.44 1.75
C PHE A 98 3.13 -14.46 1.73
N ALA A 99 2.51 -15.54 2.21
CA ALA A 99 1.05 -15.62 2.29
C ALA A 99 0.44 -14.60 3.29
N GLN A 100 1.10 -14.35 4.43
CA GLN A 100 0.63 -13.37 5.43
C GLN A 100 0.66 -11.95 4.87
N PHE A 101 1.77 -11.55 4.25
CA PHE A 101 1.92 -10.24 3.61
C PHE A 101 0.86 -10.02 2.52
N LEU A 102 0.70 -10.99 1.61
CA LEU A 102 -0.28 -10.88 0.51
C LEU A 102 -1.72 -10.84 1.04
N SER A 103 -2.02 -11.58 2.11
CA SER A 103 -3.33 -11.54 2.78
C SER A 103 -3.57 -10.20 3.46
N GLU A 104 -2.54 -9.62 4.09
CA GLU A 104 -2.63 -8.30 4.72
C GLU A 104 -2.96 -7.22 3.70
N LYS A 105 -2.35 -7.25 2.51
CA LYS A 105 -2.67 -6.36 1.39
C LYS A 105 -3.99 -6.72 0.67
N GLY A 106 -4.64 -7.80 1.10
CA GLY A 106 -5.92 -8.25 0.59
C GLY A 106 -5.87 -8.99 -0.73
N PHE A 107 -4.70 -9.35 -1.24
CA PHE A 107 -4.53 -10.03 -2.54
C PHE A 107 -4.92 -11.49 -2.50
N VAL A 108 -4.98 -12.06 -1.30
CA VAL A 108 -5.35 -13.46 -1.07
C VAL A 108 -6.79 -13.54 -0.61
N ARG A 109 -7.52 -14.51 -1.14
CA ARG A 109 -8.81 -14.93 -0.59
C ARG A 109 -8.76 -16.41 -0.18
N PRO A 110 -9.63 -16.83 0.77
CA PRO A 110 -9.80 -18.24 1.07
C PRO A 110 -10.19 -19.06 -0.17
N LEU A 111 -9.73 -20.30 -0.23
CA LEU A 111 -10.14 -21.26 -1.26
C LEU A 111 -11.56 -21.76 -0.98
N SER A 112 -12.46 -21.63 -1.95
CA SER A 112 -13.76 -22.28 -1.91
C SER A 112 -13.64 -23.78 -2.25
N SER A 113 -14.71 -24.54 -2.01
CA SER A 113 -14.79 -25.95 -2.43
C SER A 113 -14.69 -26.09 -3.96
N ALA A 114 -15.30 -25.17 -4.71
CA ALA A 114 -15.24 -25.14 -6.17
C ALA A 114 -13.81 -24.85 -6.67
N ASP A 115 -13.12 -23.86 -6.08
CA ASP A 115 -11.73 -23.55 -6.42
C ASP A 115 -10.83 -24.75 -6.18
N ARG A 116 -11.02 -25.41 -5.03
CA ARG A 116 -10.25 -26.60 -4.66
C ARG A 116 -10.46 -27.73 -5.65
N ALA A 117 -11.71 -28.07 -5.95
CA ALA A 117 -12.03 -29.11 -6.92
C ALA A 117 -11.47 -28.77 -8.31
N GLY A 118 -11.53 -27.49 -8.71
CA GLY A 118 -10.98 -27.01 -9.98
C GLY A 118 -9.47 -27.14 -10.07
N LEU A 119 -8.73 -26.76 -9.01
CA LEU A 119 -7.26 -26.85 -8.99
C LEU A 119 -6.76 -28.30 -8.98
N LEU A 120 -7.45 -29.20 -8.27
CA LEU A 120 -7.09 -30.63 -8.23
C LEU A 120 -7.27 -31.35 -9.56
N ARG A 121 -8.12 -30.85 -10.46
CA ARG A 121 -8.28 -31.41 -11.82
C ARG A 121 -7.19 -30.97 -12.79
N ARG A 122 -6.40 -29.95 -12.44
CA ARG A 122 -5.30 -29.48 -13.29
C ARG A 122 -4.07 -30.36 -13.09
N GLU A 123 -3.26 -30.51 -14.13
CA GLU A 123 -1.98 -31.24 -14.06
C GLU A 123 -1.07 -30.74 -12.94
N GLN A 124 -1.12 -29.42 -12.69
CA GLN A 124 -0.36 -28.77 -11.63
C GLN A 124 -0.91 -29.10 -10.23
N GLY A 125 -2.18 -29.44 -10.07
CA GLY A 125 -2.78 -29.70 -8.76
C GLY A 125 -2.90 -28.46 -7.86
N LEU A 126 -3.27 -28.69 -6.59
CA LEU A 126 -3.37 -27.66 -5.55
C LEU A 126 -2.02 -27.52 -4.82
N HIS A 127 -1.55 -26.29 -4.64
CA HIS A 127 -0.32 -25.97 -3.92
C HIS A 127 -0.54 -24.96 -2.80
N CYS A 128 0.30 -25.02 -1.77
CA CYS A 128 0.34 -24.04 -0.70
C CYS A 128 0.89 -22.72 -1.23
N LEU A 129 0.11 -21.65 -1.07
CA LEU A 129 0.51 -20.30 -1.47
C LEU A 129 1.81 -19.82 -0.82
N ASN A 130 2.14 -20.31 0.39
CA ASN A 130 3.33 -19.87 1.11
C ASN A 130 4.59 -20.64 0.72
N CYS A 131 4.56 -21.98 0.80
CA CYS A 131 5.74 -22.83 0.64
C CYS A 131 5.82 -23.55 -0.71
N GLY A 132 4.77 -23.51 -1.53
CA GLY A 132 4.71 -24.23 -2.81
C GLY A 132 4.47 -25.73 -2.70
N ALA A 133 4.41 -26.31 -1.49
CA ALA A 133 4.15 -27.74 -1.31
C ALA A 133 2.77 -28.15 -1.87
N ALA A 134 2.69 -29.32 -2.47
CA ALA A 134 1.41 -29.89 -2.93
C ALA A 134 0.44 -30.09 -1.75
N MET A 135 -0.85 -29.91 -2.01
CA MET A 135 -1.91 -30.08 -1.02
C MET A 135 -3.03 -30.96 -1.57
N GLY A 136 -3.62 -31.76 -0.68
CA GLY A 136 -4.73 -32.64 -0.98
C GLY A 136 -6.11 -31.96 -0.94
N ALA A 137 -7.12 -32.75 -1.32
CA ALA A 137 -8.51 -32.31 -1.36
C ALA A 137 -9.12 -31.99 0.02
N GLN A 138 -8.62 -32.62 1.08
CA GLN A 138 -9.14 -32.43 2.43
C GLN A 138 -8.23 -31.56 3.30
N ASP A 139 -7.11 -31.07 2.74
CA ASP A 139 -6.13 -30.31 3.50
C ASP A 139 -6.67 -28.92 3.85
N GLN A 140 -6.98 -28.75 5.14
CA GLN A 140 -7.38 -27.46 5.72
C GLN A 140 -6.19 -26.56 6.03
N ARG A 141 -4.99 -27.14 6.12
CA ARG A 141 -3.69 -26.46 6.29
C ARG A 141 -2.64 -27.24 5.51
N CYS A 142 -1.61 -26.55 5.05
CA CYS A 142 -0.46 -27.21 4.45
C CYS A 142 0.20 -28.15 5.47
N SER A 143 0.43 -29.41 5.11
CA SER A 143 1.12 -30.39 5.97
C SER A 143 2.58 -30.02 6.23
N TYR A 144 3.20 -29.22 5.35
CA TYR A 144 4.60 -28.82 5.45
C TYR A 144 4.82 -27.58 6.31
N CYS A 145 4.16 -26.47 5.98
CA CYS A 145 4.37 -25.17 6.66
C CYS A 145 3.18 -24.69 7.50
N HIS A 146 2.14 -25.51 7.64
CA HIS A 146 0.92 -25.24 8.42
C HIS A 146 0.15 -23.97 8.01
N SER A 147 0.51 -23.34 6.90
CA SER A 147 -0.20 -22.18 6.36
C SER A 147 -1.59 -22.59 5.85
N SER A 148 -2.57 -21.71 6.06
CA SER A 148 -3.91 -21.90 5.52
C SER A 148 -3.90 -21.84 3.98
N PRO A 149 -4.65 -22.71 3.30
CA PRO A 149 -4.83 -22.65 1.86
C PRO A 149 -5.50 -21.34 1.45
N GLY A 150 -4.99 -20.72 0.39
CA GLY A 150 -5.56 -19.52 -0.18
C GLY A 150 -5.12 -19.37 -1.63
N MET A 151 -5.75 -18.45 -2.34
CA MET A 151 -5.42 -18.14 -3.73
C MET A 151 -5.33 -16.65 -3.96
N ILE A 152 -4.49 -16.25 -4.91
CA ILE A 152 -4.32 -14.85 -5.29
C ILE A 152 -5.43 -14.48 -6.27
N ASP A 153 -6.16 -13.42 -5.96
CA ASP A 153 -7.08 -12.77 -6.89
C ASP A 153 -6.28 -11.83 -7.80
N VAL A 154 -6.09 -12.25 -9.06
CA VAL A 154 -5.25 -11.52 -10.03
C VAL A 154 -5.85 -10.15 -10.36
N ALA A 155 -7.19 -10.02 -10.37
CA ALA A 155 -7.84 -8.75 -10.65
C ALA A 155 -7.65 -7.75 -9.51
N ARG A 156 -7.83 -8.21 -8.27
CA ARG A 156 -7.57 -7.38 -7.10
C ARG A 156 -6.10 -6.99 -7.03
N LEU A 157 -5.20 -7.92 -7.35
CA LEU A 157 -3.78 -7.64 -7.42
C LEU A 157 -3.48 -6.58 -8.50
N ALA A 158 -3.93 -6.79 -9.73
CA ALA A 158 -3.74 -5.85 -10.84
C ALA A 158 -4.25 -4.44 -10.49
N ARG A 159 -5.44 -4.36 -9.88
CA ARG A 159 -6.02 -3.08 -9.42
C ARG A 159 -5.19 -2.42 -8.32
N ALA A 160 -4.60 -3.21 -7.42
CA ALA A 160 -3.76 -2.68 -6.34
C ALA A 160 -2.39 -2.21 -6.83
N LEU A 161 -1.85 -2.80 -7.89
CA LEU A 161 -0.64 -2.32 -8.55
C LEU A 161 -0.87 -0.97 -9.26
N ASP A 162 -2.11 -0.65 -9.61
CA ASP A 162 -2.47 0.54 -10.36
C ASP A 162 -3.65 1.29 -9.71
N PRO A 163 -3.43 1.94 -8.56
CA PRO A 163 -4.50 2.62 -7.83
C PRO A 163 -5.09 3.80 -8.61
N ASP A 164 -4.33 4.42 -9.51
CA ASP A 164 -4.76 5.55 -10.34
C ASP A 164 -5.51 5.13 -11.61
N GLY A 165 -5.52 3.84 -11.93
CA GLY A 165 -6.17 3.31 -13.13
C GLY A 165 -5.40 3.62 -14.43
N ALA A 166 -4.09 3.84 -14.36
CA ALA A 166 -3.24 4.08 -15.52
C ALA A 166 -3.27 2.94 -16.56
N THR A 167 -3.41 1.73 -16.06
CA THR A 167 -3.48 0.50 -16.83
C THR A 167 -4.89 0.14 -17.25
N GLU A 168 -5.93 0.91 -16.91
CA GLU A 168 -7.34 0.56 -17.25
C GLU A 168 -7.57 0.30 -18.74
N ALA A 169 -6.83 1.00 -19.62
CA ALA A 169 -6.88 0.81 -21.08
C ALA A 169 -5.97 -0.31 -21.59
N HIS A 170 -5.16 -0.93 -20.73
CA HIS A 170 -4.23 -1.98 -21.12
C HIS A 170 -4.99 -3.24 -21.54
N ALA A 171 -4.47 -3.91 -22.58
CA ALA A 171 -5.10 -5.08 -23.18
C ALA A 171 -5.38 -6.20 -22.15
N VAL A 172 -4.60 -6.32 -21.08
CA VAL A 172 -4.87 -7.28 -19.98
C VAL A 172 -6.30 -7.15 -19.40
N HIS A 173 -6.92 -5.97 -19.51
CA HIS A 173 -8.30 -5.71 -19.07
C HIS A 173 -9.33 -5.79 -20.20
N SER A 174 -8.92 -5.93 -21.47
CA SER A 174 -9.80 -5.83 -22.66
C SER A 174 -9.52 -6.84 -23.79
N THR A 175 -8.56 -7.76 -23.66
CA THR A 175 -8.17 -8.67 -24.75
C THR A 175 -9.21 -9.77 -24.97
N ALA A 176 -9.78 -9.82 -26.18
CA ALA A 176 -10.57 -10.95 -26.66
C ALA A 176 -9.65 -12.14 -27.06
N ALA A 177 -10.08 -13.34 -26.66
CA ALA A 177 -9.38 -14.62 -26.69
C ALA A 177 -8.80 -15.08 -28.06
N ARG A 178 -7.61 -15.70 -28.04
CA ARG A 178 -7.17 -16.72 -29.02
C ARG A 178 -6.83 -18.02 -28.29
N HIS A 179 -7.14 -19.17 -28.89
CA HIS A 179 -7.44 -20.43 -28.17
C HIS A 179 -6.23 -21.27 -27.70
N ALA A 180 -6.19 -21.56 -26.40
CA ALA A 180 -5.67 -22.76 -25.72
C ALA A 180 -6.26 -22.77 -24.30
N ALA A 181 -6.90 -23.87 -23.87
CA ALA A 181 -7.91 -23.83 -22.82
C ALA A 181 -7.34 -23.93 -21.38
N LEU A 182 -7.57 -22.89 -20.57
CA LEU A 182 -7.68 -22.97 -19.11
C LEU A 182 -9.18 -23.09 -18.73
N GLN A 183 -9.55 -23.29 -17.45
CA GLN A 183 -10.96 -23.32 -16.99
C GLN A 183 -11.18 -22.29 -15.87
N CYS A 184 -12.29 -21.56 -15.93
CA CYS A 184 -12.74 -20.67 -14.86
C CYS A 184 -13.01 -21.48 -13.59
N LEU A 185 -12.41 -21.07 -12.47
CA LEU A 185 -12.55 -21.79 -11.20
C LEU A 185 -13.93 -21.59 -10.54
N ALA A 186 -14.71 -20.61 -11.00
CA ALA A 186 -16.07 -20.36 -10.51
C ALA A 186 -17.14 -21.15 -11.30
N CYS A 187 -17.12 -21.09 -12.63
CA CYS A 187 -18.19 -21.67 -13.47
C CYS A 187 -17.74 -22.82 -14.38
N GLY A 188 -16.44 -23.12 -14.45
CA GLY A 188 -15.89 -24.17 -15.33
C GLY A 188 -15.76 -23.79 -16.80
N ALA A 189 -16.21 -22.60 -17.22
CA ALA A 189 -16.09 -22.14 -18.61
C ALA A 189 -14.62 -22.10 -19.06
N PRO A 190 -14.33 -22.45 -20.33
CA PRO A 190 -12.97 -22.36 -20.85
C PRO A 190 -12.48 -20.91 -20.81
N LEU A 191 -11.29 -20.69 -20.26
CA LEU A 191 -10.57 -19.42 -20.29
C LEU A 191 -9.48 -19.49 -21.37
N PRO A 192 -9.24 -18.39 -22.10
CA PRO A 192 -8.12 -18.31 -23.03
C PRO A 192 -6.76 -18.46 -22.32
N PRO A 193 -5.71 -18.88 -23.06
CA PRO A 193 -4.35 -18.90 -22.59
C PRO A 193 -3.84 -17.46 -22.60
N GLY A 194 -3.28 -17.03 -21.47
CA GLY A 194 -2.87 -15.64 -21.30
C GLY A 194 -4.02 -14.76 -20.82
N GLN A 195 -3.86 -14.33 -19.57
CA GLN A 195 -4.19 -12.98 -19.09
C GLN A 195 -5.63 -12.46 -19.17
N ALA A 196 -6.64 -13.30 -19.39
CA ALA A 196 -8.00 -12.86 -19.09
C ALA A 196 -8.16 -12.75 -17.56
N VAL A 197 -8.19 -11.51 -17.06
CA VAL A 197 -8.33 -11.18 -15.63
C VAL A 197 -9.75 -11.45 -15.13
N GLN A 198 -10.72 -11.60 -16.04
CA GLN A 198 -12.12 -11.91 -15.75
C GLN A 198 -12.63 -12.99 -16.72
N CYS A 199 -13.58 -13.79 -16.26
CA CYS A 199 -14.27 -14.78 -17.07
C CYS A 199 -15.41 -14.13 -17.84
N ASP A 200 -15.41 -14.24 -19.17
CA ASP A 200 -16.48 -13.67 -20.02
C ASP A 200 -17.85 -14.34 -19.79
N HIS A 201 -17.87 -15.55 -19.24
CA HIS A 201 -19.11 -16.30 -19.00
C HIS A 201 -19.81 -15.91 -17.69
N CYS A 202 -19.06 -15.71 -16.61
CA CYS A 202 -19.63 -15.47 -15.27
C CYS A 202 -19.09 -14.23 -14.55
N GLY A 203 -18.17 -13.48 -15.17
CA GLY A 203 -17.53 -12.30 -14.60
C GLY A 203 -16.50 -12.59 -13.49
N ALA A 204 -16.28 -13.86 -13.12
CA ALA A 204 -15.36 -14.21 -12.04
C ALA A 204 -13.91 -13.86 -12.40
N THR A 205 -13.19 -13.28 -11.45
CA THR A 205 -11.80 -12.89 -11.62
C THR A 205 -10.88 -14.10 -11.68
N LEU A 206 -9.80 -14.01 -12.48
CA LEU A 206 -8.78 -15.05 -12.52
C LEU A 206 -8.16 -15.17 -11.13
N ALA A 207 -8.23 -16.36 -10.57
CA ALA A 207 -7.61 -16.68 -9.30
C ALA A 207 -6.61 -17.82 -9.50
N VAL A 208 -5.43 -17.67 -8.93
CA VAL A 208 -4.30 -18.60 -9.14
C VAL A 208 -3.75 -19.09 -7.80
N GLY A 209 -3.33 -20.35 -7.78
CA GLY A 209 -2.82 -21.01 -6.56
C GLY A 209 -1.32 -20.82 -6.32
N GLN A 210 -0.58 -20.32 -7.32
CA GLN A 210 0.87 -20.16 -7.25
C GLN A 210 1.29 -18.71 -7.52
N LEU A 211 2.32 -18.25 -6.82
CA LEU A 211 2.81 -16.88 -6.93
C LEU A 211 3.48 -16.60 -8.29
N SER A 212 4.15 -17.61 -8.87
CA SER A 212 4.73 -17.54 -10.21
C SER A 212 3.68 -17.23 -11.29
N GLN A 213 2.51 -17.88 -11.19
CA GLN A 213 1.37 -17.66 -12.08
C GLN A 213 0.76 -16.28 -11.86
N ALA A 214 0.62 -15.85 -10.61
CA ALA A 214 0.14 -14.51 -10.29
C ALA A 214 1.05 -13.44 -10.89
N HIS A 215 2.36 -13.55 -10.65
CA HIS A 215 3.36 -12.65 -11.18
C HIS A 215 3.33 -12.63 -12.71
N ALA A 216 3.30 -13.78 -13.38
CA ALA A 216 3.21 -13.86 -14.84
C ALA A 216 1.93 -13.23 -15.41
N ALA A 217 0.82 -13.28 -14.67
CA ALA A 217 -0.43 -12.65 -15.08
C ALA A 217 -0.39 -11.12 -15.00
N VAL A 218 0.35 -10.55 -14.03
CA VAL A 218 0.45 -9.10 -13.84
C VAL A 218 1.71 -8.46 -14.41
N SER A 219 2.74 -9.24 -14.74
CA SER A 219 4.03 -8.71 -15.25
C SER A 219 3.88 -7.97 -16.57
N VAL A 220 2.84 -8.26 -17.36
CA VAL A 220 2.52 -7.50 -18.57
C VAL A 220 2.15 -6.04 -18.31
N LEU A 221 1.75 -5.70 -17.08
CA LEU A 221 1.47 -4.33 -16.68
C LEU A 221 2.74 -3.51 -16.47
N GLU A 222 3.91 -4.14 -16.35
CA GLU A 222 5.14 -3.49 -15.92
C GLU A 222 5.50 -2.27 -16.77
N ALA A 223 5.45 -2.40 -18.09
CA ALA A 223 5.78 -1.30 -18.99
C ALA A 223 4.84 -0.10 -18.81
N ALA A 224 3.52 -0.36 -18.70
CA ALA A 224 2.51 0.67 -18.50
C ALA A 224 2.66 1.34 -17.11
N LEU A 225 2.94 0.56 -16.06
CA LEU A 225 3.17 1.06 -14.71
C LEU A 225 4.43 1.95 -14.65
N ARG A 226 5.53 1.52 -15.29
CA ARG A 226 6.78 2.31 -15.37
C ARG A 226 6.57 3.62 -16.13
N ALA A 227 5.87 3.57 -17.27
CA ALA A 227 5.53 4.76 -18.04
C ALA A 227 4.68 5.74 -17.20
N HIS A 228 3.68 5.23 -16.48
CA HIS A 228 2.84 6.05 -15.58
C HIS A 228 3.63 6.69 -14.45
N ALA A 229 4.57 5.97 -13.85
CA ALA A 229 5.42 6.47 -12.77
C ALA A 229 6.31 7.64 -13.22
N GLN A 230 6.74 7.65 -14.49
CA GLN A 230 7.52 8.74 -15.07
C GLN A 230 6.64 9.92 -15.47
N SER A 231 5.49 9.65 -16.10
CA SER A 231 4.51 10.67 -16.48
C SER A 231 3.10 10.08 -16.35
N PRO A 232 2.20 10.73 -15.58
CA PRO A 232 0.84 10.24 -15.45
C PRO A 232 0.15 10.06 -16.80
N ALA A 233 -0.62 8.99 -16.93
CA ALA A 233 -1.28 8.62 -18.17
C ALA A 233 -2.29 9.71 -18.59
N PRO A 234 -2.49 9.96 -19.90
CA PRO A 234 -3.32 11.07 -20.36
C PRO A 234 -4.73 11.08 -19.77
N HIS A 235 -5.42 9.93 -19.69
CA HIS A 235 -6.75 9.82 -19.11
C HIS A 235 -6.76 10.05 -17.60
N VAL A 236 -5.71 9.65 -16.89
CA VAL A 236 -5.56 9.94 -15.45
C VAL A 236 -5.37 11.45 -15.24
N ARG A 237 -4.54 12.11 -16.06
CA ARG A 237 -4.39 13.56 -16.02
C ARG A 237 -5.71 14.27 -16.31
N ALA A 238 -6.45 13.85 -17.34
CA ALA A 238 -7.74 14.41 -17.68
C ALA A 238 -8.76 14.24 -16.53
N ARG A 239 -8.82 13.05 -15.91
CA ARG A 239 -9.68 12.79 -14.75
C ARG A 239 -9.32 13.67 -13.55
N ARG A 240 -8.03 13.80 -13.22
CA ARG A 240 -7.54 14.65 -12.13
C ARG A 240 -7.85 16.13 -12.40
N LEU A 241 -7.68 16.59 -13.64
CA LEU A 241 -8.01 17.97 -14.02
C LEU A 241 -9.51 18.23 -13.87
N ALA A 242 -10.37 17.32 -14.36
CA ALA A 242 -11.82 17.44 -14.22
C ALA A 242 -12.27 17.46 -12.74
N GLN A 243 -11.63 16.68 -11.87
CA GLN A 243 -11.90 16.72 -10.43
C GLN A 243 -11.51 18.07 -9.81
N LEU A 244 -10.33 18.60 -10.16
CA LEU A 244 -9.90 19.92 -9.70
C LEU A 244 -10.83 21.03 -10.19
N GLU A 245 -11.27 20.96 -11.45
CA GLU A 245 -12.22 21.92 -12.03
C GLU A 245 -13.57 21.90 -11.30
N GLY A 246 -14.08 20.71 -10.95
CA GLY A 246 -15.30 20.56 -10.16
C GLY A 246 -15.18 21.14 -8.74
N ASP A 247 -13.99 21.11 -8.15
CA ASP A 247 -13.72 21.66 -6.81
C ASP A 247 -13.39 23.16 -6.81
N LEU A 248 -13.06 23.76 -7.96
CA LEU A 248 -12.67 25.17 -8.07
C LEU A 248 -13.71 26.14 -7.48
N PRO A 249 -15.02 26.03 -7.73
CA PRO A 249 -16.01 26.94 -7.16
C PRO A 249 -15.97 26.95 -5.62
N ARG A 250 -15.97 25.76 -4.99
CA ARG A 250 -15.88 25.63 -3.52
C ARG A 250 -14.61 26.27 -2.98
N ARG A 251 -13.47 26.08 -3.64
CA ARG A 251 -12.19 26.69 -3.24
C ARG A 251 -12.21 28.22 -3.35
N ARG A 252 -12.84 28.76 -4.40
CA ARG A 252 -13.02 30.21 -4.58
C ARG A 252 -13.93 30.78 -3.51
N ASP A 253 -15.00 30.08 -3.13
CA ASP A 253 -15.90 30.48 -2.05
C ASP A 253 -15.16 30.51 -0.71
N TRP A 254 -14.41 29.45 -0.41
CA TRP A 254 -13.57 29.39 0.80
C TRP A 254 -12.53 30.52 0.84
N ALA A 255 -11.85 30.80 -0.27
CA ALA A 255 -10.90 31.91 -0.36
C ALA A 255 -11.56 33.27 -0.13
N ARG A 256 -12.76 33.51 -0.72
CA ARG A 256 -13.55 34.73 -0.48
C ARG A 256 -13.95 34.88 0.98
N GLN A 257 -14.33 33.78 1.64
CA GLN A 257 -14.66 33.79 3.06
C GLN A 257 -13.43 34.14 3.91
N MET A 258 -12.28 33.50 3.66
CA MET A 258 -11.03 33.81 4.36
C MET A 258 -10.61 35.28 4.17
N GLU A 259 -10.76 35.83 2.97
CA GLU A 259 -10.50 37.25 2.71
C GLU A 259 -11.46 38.15 3.51
N ALA A 260 -12.76 37.83 3.55
CA ALA A 260 -13.74 38.59 4.31
C ALA A 260 -13.45 38.54 5.82
N GLU A 261 -13.12 37.36 6.36
CA GLU A 261 -12.72 37.18 7.77
C GLU A 261 -11.44 37.95 8.08
N SER A 262 -10.43 37.94 7.20
CA SER A 262 -9.20 38.72 7.40
C SER A 262 -9.44 40.23 7.37
N ARG A 263 -10.33 40.71 6.49
CA ARG A 263 -10.71 42.12 6.42
C ARG A 263 -11.54 42.54 7.64
N GLY A 264 -12.42 41.67 8.12
CA GLY A 264 -13.18 41.87 9.35
C GLY A 264 -12.29 41.80 10.61
N ALA A 265 -11.24 40.99 10.61
CA ALA A 265 -10.22 40.99 11.66
C ALA A 265 -9.29 42.21 11.58
N ALA A 266 -9.18 42.86 10.41
CA ALA A 266 -8.45 44.11 10.23
C ALA A 266 -9.29 45.37 10.57
N SER A 267 -10.59 45.24 10.82
CA SER A 267 -11.39 46.32 11.42
C SER A 267 -11.25 46.31 12.95
N GLU A 268 -10.39 47.21 13.42
CA GLU A 268 -10.22 47.76 14.77
C GLU A 268 -9.58 46.87 15.86
N PRO A 269 -8.26 46.98 16.08
CA PRO A 269 -7.85 47.47 17.39
C PRO A 269 -8.34 48.92 17.50
N ASP A 270 -9.10 49.22 18.55
CA ASP A 270 -9.54 50.58 18.88
C ASP A 270 -8.33 51.42 19.32
N ASP A 271 -7.44 51.72 18.36
CA ASP A 271 -6.27 52.54 18.56
C ASP A 271 -6.70 53.95 19.00
N ARG A 272 -7.90 54.39 18.61
CA ARG A 272 -8.46 55.68 19.03
C ARG A 272 -8.78 55.70 20.53
N ALA A 273 -9.44 54.69 21.09
CA ALA A 273 -9.67 54.64 22.54
C ALA A 273 -8.37 54.51 23.34
N PHE A 274 -7.36 53.80 22.82
CA PHE A 274 -6.05 53.74 23.46
C PHE A 274 -5.35 55.11 23.50
N TRP A 275 -5.37 55.86 22.39
CA TRP A 275 -4.77 57.21 22.34
C TRP A 275 -5.59 58.28 23.06
N ASP A 276 -6.92 58.15 23.11
CA ASP A 276 -7.80 59.07 23.83
C ASP A 276 -7.73 58.87 25.36
N ASP A 277 -7.62 57.64 25.88
CA ASP A 277 -7.37 57.39 27.33
C ASP A 277 -6.00 57.93 27.77
N LEU A 278 -4.98 57.87 26.89
CA LEU A 278 -3.68 58.49 27.13
C LEU A 278 -3.74 60.03 27.17
N ARG A 279 -4.64 60.63 26.36
CA ARG A 279 -4.81 62.08 26.26
C ARG A 279 -5.59 62.66 27.44
N GLU A 280 -6.52 61.89 28.01
CA GLU A 280 -7.33 62.28 29.17
C GLU A 280 -6.62 62.09 30.52
N ARG A 281 -5.45 61.41 30.56
CA ARG A 281 -4.65 61.18 31.78
C ARG A 281 -3.25 61.81 31.69
N PRO A 282 -3.12 63.15 31.62
CA PRO A 282 -1.81 63.82 31.46
C PRO A 282 -0.84 63.56 32.63
N ARG A 283 -1.36 63.21 33.82
CA ARG A 283 -0.54 62.93 35.01
C ARG A 283 0.18 61.57 34.94
N SER A 284 -0.38 60.55 34.29
CA SER A 284 0.27 59.23 34.15
C SER A 284 1.32 59.23 33.04
N VAL A 285 1.10 59.97 31.94
CA VAL A 285 2.07 60.14 30.86
C VAL A 285 3.32 60.90 31.33
N ALA A 286 3.14 61.97 32.12
CA ALA A 286 4.25 62.71 32.71
C ALA A 286 5.05 61.86 33.72
N ALA A 287 4.38 61.05 34.53
CA ALA A 287 5.03 60.12 35.47
C ALA A 287 5.81 59.02 34.74
N ALA A 288 5.25 58.44 33.66
CA ALA A 288 5.92 57.42 32.86
C ALA A 288 7.13 57.98 32.09
N ALA A 289 7.01 59.17 31.51
CA ALA A 289 8.13 59.86 30.86
C ALA A 289 9.24 60.23 31.87
N GLY A 290 8.87 60.68 33.07
CA GLY A 290 9.82 60.92 34.16
C GLY A 290 10.53 59.65 34.62
N LEU A 291 9.82 58.54 34.73
CA LEU A 291 10.39 57.24 35.09
C LEU A 291 11.36 56.73 34.01
N LEU A 292 11.01 56.87 32.73
CA LEU A 292 11.87 56.49 31.61
C LEU A 292 13.12 57.36 31.51
N LEU A 293 13.02 58.67 31.76
CA LEU A 293 14.18 59.57 31.84
C LEU A 293 15.08 59.23 33.03
N PHE A 294 14.50 58.87 34.18
CA PHE A 294 15.24 58.45 35.37
C PHE A 294 15.97 57.11 35.15
N ILE A 295 15.31 56.13 34.52
CA ILE A 295 15.92 54.84 34.16
C ILE A 295 17.03 55.04 33.12
N TRP A 296 16.80 55.91 32.12
CA TRP A 296 17.81 56.23 31.12
C TRP A 296 19.04 56.91 31.74
N TRP A 297 18.84 57.85 32.68
CA TRP A 297 19.93 58.47 33.43
C TRP A 297 20.69 57.47 34.31
N LEU A 298 20.00 56.53 34.96
CA LEU A 298 20.64 55.49 35.78
C LEU A 298 21.51 54.50 34.98
N PHE A 299 21.14 54.22 33.73
CA PHE A 299 21.85 53.24 32.91
C PHE A 299 22.94 53.85 32.02
N TRP A 300 22.81 55.12 31.63
CA TRP A 300 23.70 55.78 30.66
C TRP A 300 24.27 57.14 31.11
N GLY A 301 23.99 57.60 32.33
CA GLY A 301 24.58 58.80 32.94
C GLY A 301 25.88 58.53 33.71
#